data_AF-A0A3B9QRA3-F1
#
_entry.id   AF-A0A3B9QRA3-F1
#
_cell.length_a   1.000
_cell.length_b   1.000
_cell.length_c   1.000
_cell.angle_alpha   90.00
_cell.angle_beta   90.00
_cell.angle_gamma   90.00
#
_symmetry.space_group_name_H-M   'P 1'
#
loop_
_entity.id
_entity.type
_entity.pdbx_description
1 polymer ?
#
loop_
_entity_poly.entity_id
_entity_poly.type
_entity_poly.pdbx_seq_one_letter_code
_entity_poly.pdbx_strand_id
1 'polypeptide(L)' 'MRDKTREEILKELEERIKAMVKGLLERLMVEERAMYLEKNPTKANGYYTGDLLTLVGPVKDLRVPRVREGDFH' A
#
# COMPACT_ATOMS: atom_id res chain seq x y z
N MET A 1 -36.02 1.46 -0.10
CA MET A 1 -35.26 2.72 -0.25
C MET A 1 -34.22 2.88 0.86
N ARG A 2 -34.59 2.76 2.15
CA ARG A 2 -33.65 2.84 3.30
C ARG A 2 -32.49 1.80 3.27
N ASP A 3 -32.77 0.55 2.89
CA ASP A 3 -31.72 -0.49 2.85
C ASP A 3 -30.70 -0.25 1.73
N LYS A 4 -31.15 0.25 0.58
CA LYS A 4 -30.29 0.58 -0.57
C LYS A 4 -29.31 1.71 -0.22
N THR A 5 -29.78 2.73 0.51
CA THR A 5 -28.91 3.81 1.01
C THR A 5 -27.89 3.30 2.03
N ARG A 6 -28.25 2.34 2.89
CA ARG A 6 -27.32 1.74 3.86
C ARG A 6 -26.22 0.93 3.16
N GLU A 7 -26.58 0.12 2.17
CA GLU A 7 -25.62 -0.65 1.38
C GLU A 7 -24.63 0.25 0.63
N GLU A 8 -25.13 1.34 0.03
CA GLU A 8 -24.29 2.34 -0.65
C GLU A 8 -23.31 3.02 0.32
N ILE A 9 -23.76 3.39 1.53
CA ILE A 9 -22.90 3.98 2.57
C ILE A 9 -21.82 2.99 3.02
N LEU A 10 -22.18 1.72 3.24
CA LEU A 10 -21.22 0.70 3.68
C LEU A 10 -20.16 0.42 2.61
N LYS A 11 -20.57 0.38 1.34
CA LYS A 11 -19.64 0.19 0.22
C LYS A 11 -18.66 1.36 0.09
N GLU A 12 -19.15 2.59 0.17
CA GLU A 12 -18.29 3.78 0.15
C GLU A 12 -17.33 3.81 1.34
N LEU A 13 -17.79 3.42 2.53
CA LEU A 13 -16.94 3.31 3.72
C LEU A 13 -15.84 2.27 3.54
N GLU A 14 -16.18 1.09 3.01
CA GLU A 14 -15.22 0.01 2.74
C GLU A 14 -14.13 0.48 1.77
N GLU A 15 -14.50 1.13 0.66
CA GLU A 15 -13.55 1.64 -0.32
C GLU A 15 -12.65 2.74 0.25
N ARG A 16 -13.18 3.62 1.11
CA ARG A 16 -12.38 4.62 1.82
C ARG A 16 -11.39 3.99 2.80
N ILE A 17 -11.80 2.96 3.53
CA ILE A 17 -10.91 2.22 4.43
C ILE A 17 -9.79 1.55 3.64
N LYS A 18 -10.09 0.88 2.51
CA LYS A 18 -9.07 0.29 1.63
C LYS A 18 -8.09 1.34 1.11
N ALA A 19 -8.59 2.50 0.68
CA ALA A 19 -7.74 3.59 0.20
C ALA A 19 -6.82 4.15 1.31
N MET A 20 -7.34 4.29 2.53
CA MET A 20 -6.54 4.68 3.69
C MET A 20 -5.45 3.65 4.00
N VAL A 21 -5.79 2.37 4.03
CA VAL A 21 -4.83 1.27 4.28
C VAL A 21 -3.76 1.25 3.20
N LYS A 22 -4.13 1.36 1.93
CA LYS A 22 -3.19 1.45 0.80
C LYS A 22 -2.19 2.59 1.01
N GLY A 23 -2.70 3.80 1.25
CA GLY A 23 -1.87 4.99 1.44
C GLY A 23 -0.95 4.91 2.66
N LEU A 24 -1.39 4.26 3.74
CA LEU A 24 -0.56 4.01 4.92
C LEU A 24 0.58 3.04 4.59
N LEU A 25 0.28 1.91 3.95
CA LEU A 25 1.27 0.90 3.58
C LEU A 25 2.34 1.47 2.64
N GLU A 26 1.93 2.20 1.59
CA GLU A 26 2.88 2.79 0.64
C GLU A 26 3.83 3.80 1.32
N ARG A 27 3.33 4.60 2.27
CA ARG A 27 4.19 5.51 3.04
C ARG A 27 5.17 4.76 3.91
N LEU A 28 4.69 3.76 4.69
CA LEU A 28 5.55 2.96 5.55
C LEU A 28 6.68 2.31 4.76
N MET A 29 6.37 1.68 3.63
CA MET A 29 7.39 1.04 2.80
C MET A 29 8.42 2.03 2.23
N VAL A 30 8.02 3.26 1.92
CA VAL A 30 8.94 4.31 1.46
C VAL A 30 9.88 4.74 2.58
N GLU A 31 9.38 4.93 3.80
CA GLU A 31 10.18 5.25 4.97
C GLU A 31 11.14 4.09 5.32
N GLU A 32 10.66 2.84 5.25
CA GLU A 32 11.49 1.64 5.42
C GLU A 32 12.64 1.59 4.42
N ARG A 33 12.36 1.90 3.15
CA ARG A 33 13.42 2.00 2.14
C ARG A 33 14.40 3.13 2.47
N ALA A 34 13.93 4.28 2.92
CA ALA A 34 14.80 5.39 3.29
C ALA A 34 15.77 4.97 4.41
N MET A 35 15.25 4.36 5.47
CA MET A 35 16.07 3.80 6.56
C MET A 35 17.04 2.70 6.08
N TYR A 36 16.63 1.88 5.12
CA TYR A 36 17.51 0.89 4.52
C TYR A 36 18.69 1.54 3.77
N LEU A 37 18.44 2.60 3.00
CA LEU A 37 19.47 3.29 2.22
C LEU A 37 20.46 4.07 3.07
N GLU A 38 20.10 4.47 4.29
CA GLU A 38 21.05 5.07 5.25
C GLU A 38 22.15 4.09 5.67
N LYS A 39 21.83 2.79 5.70
CA LYS A 39 22.71 1.73 6.24
C LYS A 39 23.42 0.92 5.15
N ASN A 40 22.90 0.95 3.93
CA ASN A 40 23.35 0.08 2.85
C ASN A 40 23.81 0.90 1.64
N PRO A 41 24.99 0.61 1.05
CA PRO A 41 25.54 1.35 -0.09
C PRO A 41 24.86 0.97 -1.41
N THR A 42 23.55 1.14 -1.49
CA THR A 42 22.74 0.93 -2.70
C THR A 42 21.92 2.18 -3.04
N LYS A 43 21.09 2.11 -4.08
CA LYS A 43 20.26 3.22 -4.56
C LYS A 43 18.80 2.81 -4.66
N ALA A 44 17.90 3.75 -4.41
CA ALA A 44 16.49 3.60 -4.75
C ALA A 44 16.34 3.32 -6.25
N ASN A 45 15.49 2.37 -6.61
CA ASN A 45 15.32 1.90 -7.99
C ASN A 45 13.84 1.76 -8.36
N GLY A 46 13.08 2.85 -8.21
CA GLY A 46 11.67 2.92 -8.59
C GLY A 46 10.75 2.09 -7.69
N TYR A 47 9.68 1.57 -8.31
CA TYR A 47 8.60 0.83 -7.67
C TYR A 47 8.17 -0.32 -8.58
N TYR A 48 7.67 -1.41 -7.99
CA TYR A 48 6.82 -2.36 -8.70
C TYR A 48 5.40 -2.30 -8.12
N THR A 49 4.43 -2.81 -8.86
CA THR A 49 3.06 -2.96 -8.38
C THR A 49 2.86 -4.37 -7.82
N GLY A 50 2.24 -4.46 -6.64
CA GLY A 50 1.84 -5.72 -6.04
C GLY A 50 0.42 -5.64 -5.48
N ASP A 51 -0.28 -6.77 -5.51
CA ASP A 51 -1.58 -6.91 -4.85
C ASP A 51 -1.38 -7.58 -3.49
N LEU A 52 -2.10 -7.10 -2.48
CA LEU A 52 -2.04 -7.62 -1.12
C LEU A 52 -3.44 -7.96 -0.61
N LEU A 53 -3.63 -9.20 -0.18
CA LEU A 53 -4.85 -9.59 0.52
C LEU A 53 -4.76 -9.17 2.00
N THR A 54 -5.66 -8.29 2.43
CA THR A 54 -5.71 -7.76 3.81
C THR A 54 -7.03 -8.12 4.50
N LEU A 55 -7.14 -7.82 5.79
CA LEU A 55 -8.38 -7.99 6.56
C LEU A 55 -9.55 -7.15 6.02
N VAL A 56 -9.26 -6.02 5.35
CA VAL A 56 -10.27 -5.15 4.72
C VAL A 56 -10.51 -5.50 3.25
N GLY A 57 -10.04 -6.68 2.83
CA GLY A 57 -10.13 -7.17 1.46
C GLY A 57 -8.85 -6.93 0.64
N PRO A 58 -8.90 -7.18 -0.67
CA PRO A 58 -7.75 -7.01 -1.55
C PRO A 58 -7.41 -5.53 -1.75
N VAL A 59 -6.16 -5.17 -1.46
CA VAL A 59 -5.55 -3.88 -1.82
C VAL A 59 -4.75 -4.09 -3.08
N LYS A 60 -5.19 -3.48 -4.18
CA LYS A 60 -4.58 -3.65 -5.50
C LYS A 60 -3.62 -2.53 -5.84
N ASP A 61 -2.71 -2.82 -6.76
CA ASP A 61 -1.79 -1.85 -7.36
C ASP A 61 -0.95 -1.10 -6.30
N LEU A 62 -0.54 -1.80 -5.25
CA LEU A 62 0.31 -1.23 -4.20
C LEU A 62 1.68 -0.91 -4.79
N ARG A 63 2.13 0.33 -4.63
CA ARG A 63 3.46 0.76 -5.11
C ARG A 63 4.54 0.35 -4.12
N VAL A 64 5.10 -0.84 -4.32
CA VAL A 64 6.15 -1.36 -3.45
C VAL A 64 7.52 -0.81 -3.90
N PRO A 65 8.24 -0.09 -3.03
CA PRO A 65 9.52 0.50 -3.36
C PRO A 65 10.61 -0.57 -3.54
N ARG A 66 11.57 -0.30 -4.43
CA ARG A 66 12.73 -1.18 -4.66
C ARG A 66 14.04 -0.45 -4.48
N VAL A 67 15.10 -1.23 -4.25
CA VAL A 67 16.51 -0.82 -4.37
C VAL A 67 17.16 -1.51 -5.57
N ARG A 68 18.35 -1.06 -5.96
CA ARG A 68 19.03 -1.56 -7.16
C ARG A 68 19.59 -2.98 -7.02
N GLU A 69 20.08 -3.32 -5.83
CA GLU A 69 20.78 -4.61 -5.58
C GLU A 69 19.82 -5.79 -5.36
N GLY A 70 18.52 -5.54 -5.13
CA GLY A 70 17.50 -6.61 -4.98
C GLY A 70 17.33 -7.15 -3.56
N ASP A 71 18.20 -6.78 -2.61
CA ASP A 71 18.21 -7.28 -1.22
C ASP A 71 17.24 -6.55 -0.27
N PHE A 72 16.37 -5.69 -0.79
CA PHE A 72 15.36 -4.97 -0.01
C PHE A 72 14.03 -5.73 -0.07
N HIS A 73 13.54 -6.17 1.10
CA HIS A 73 12.36 -7.03 1.27
C HIS A 73 11.42 -6.48 2.33
#